data_AF-A0A812VNQ4-F1
#
_entry.id   AF-A0A812VNQ4-F1
#
_cell.length_a   1.000
_cell.length_b   1.000
_cell.length_c   1.000
_cell.angle_alpha   90.00
_cell.angle_beta   90.00
_cell.angle_gamma   90.00
#
_symmetry.space_group_name_H-M   'P 1'
#
loop_
_entity.id
_entity.type
_entity.pdbx_description
1 polymer ?
#
loop_
_entity_poly.entity_id
_entity_poly.type
_entity_poly.pdbx_seq_one_letter_code
_entity_poly.pdbx_strand_id
1 'polypeptide(L)'
;MMCGQLPFEDADIQQLFKKILSGVYTTPAFVTDRAKDLLAGLLRVDPARRFTTMDVRADPWFEEPGVTAMASDAASPKVTVIQDAMGIKAWVKLQRPRVRLLPNFRKVF
;
A
#
# COMPACT_ATOMS: atom_id res chain seq x y z
N MET A 1 1.41 10.87 5.93
CA MET A 1 2.37 11.60 5.06
C MET A 1 3.04 12.66 5.91
N MET A 2 4.39 12.71 5.98
CA MET A 2 5.12 13.54 6.96
C MET A 2 5.68 14.86 6.40
N CYS A 3 6.18 14.86 5.16
CA CYS A 3 6.93 16.01 4.62
C CYS A 3 6.36 16.59 3.30
N GLY A 4 5.29 16.02 2.75
CA GLY A 4 4.66 16.50 1.50
C GLY A 4 5.51 16.42 0.23
N GLN A 5 6.75 15.92 0.32
CA GLN A 5 7.69 15.78 -0.79
C GLN A 5 8.29 14.37 -0.81
N LEU A 6 8.66 13.88 -2.01
CA LEU A 6 9.31 12.59 -2.16
C LEU A 6 10.76 12.66 -1.65
N PRO A 7 11.26 11.61 -0.96
CA PRO A 7 12.64 11.56 -0.48
C PRO A 7 13.66 11.45 -1.63
N PHE A 8 13.26 10.92 -2.78
CA PHE A 8 14.07 10.86 -4.00
C PHE A 8 13.25 11.39 -5.17
N GLU A 9 13.72 12.48 -5.77
CA GLU A 9 13.14 13.07 -6.98
C GLU A 9 14.29 13.62 -7.84
N ASP A 10 14.20 13.36 -9.14
CA ASP A 10 15.10 13.91 -10.15
C ASP A 10 14.41 13.92 -11.51
N ALA A 11 14.82 14.84 -12.38
CA ALA A 11 14.34 14.90 -13.76
C ALA A 11 14.96 13.77 -14.61
N ASP A 12 16.17 13.33 -14.26
CA ASP A 12 16.86 12.25 -14.94
C ASP A 12 16.69 10.91 -14.20
N ILE A 13 16.22 9.90 -14.92
CA ILE A 13 15.94 8.56 -14.38
C ILE A 13 17.22 7.89 -13.84
N GLN A 14 18.38 8.10 -14.47
CA GLN A 14 19.65 7.51 -14.01
C GLN A 14 20.10 8.14 -12.69
N GLN A 15 19.97 9.48 -12.56
CA GLN A 15 20.25 10.17 -11.31
C GLN A 15 19.26 9.80 -10.20
N LEU A 16 17.99 9.59 -10.53
CA LEU A 16 16.98 9.08 -9.59
C LEU A 16 17.39 7.71 -9.05
N PHE A 17 17.73 6.75 -9.91
CA PHE A 17 18.18 5.43 -9.46
C PHE A 17 19.46 5.52 -8.63
N LYS A 18 20.40 6.38 -9.00
CA LYS A 18 21.62 6.61 -8.22
C LYS A 18 21.30 7.15 -6.82
N LYS A 19 20.35 8.08 -6.70
CA LYS A 19 19.86 8.60 -5.41
C LYS A 19 19.21 7.49 -4.57
N ILE A 20 18.32 6.70 -5.16
CA ILE A 20 17.66 5.57 -4.48
C ILE A 20 18.70 4.55 -3.98
N LEU A 21 19.66 4.18 -4.82
CA LEU A 21 20.72 3.22 -4.46
C LEU A 21 21.70 3.78 -3.43
N SER A 22 21.94 5.10 -3.44
CA SER A 22 22.78 5.76 -2.41
C SER A 22 22.08 5.81 -1.05
N GLY A 23 20.75 5.79 -1.02
CA GLY A 23 19.96 5.96 0.20
C GLY A 23 20.10 7.33 0.86
N VAL A 24 20.65 8.32 0.15
CA VAL A 24 20.83 9.69 0.67
C VAL A 24 19.56 10.50 0.40
N TYR A 25 18.87 10.90 1.45
CA TYR A 25 17.69 11.76 1.40
C TYR A 25 17.84 12.92 2.39
N THR A 26 17.26 14.07 2.03
CA THR A 26 17.29 15.27 2.88
C THR A 26 16.02 15.32 3.71
N THR A 27 16.17 15.42 5.03
CA THR A 27 15.02 15.59 5.92
C THR A 27 14.95 17.05 6.39
N PRO A 28 13.80 17.73 6.29
CA PRO A 28 13.66 19.11 6.71
C PRO A 28 13.70 19.26 8.24
N ALA A 29 14.07 20.45 8.73
CA ALA A 29 14.32 20.72 10.15
C ALA A 29 13.09 20.60 11.06
N PHE A 30 11.87 20.66 10.50
CA PHE A 30 10.63 20.50 11.27
C PHE A 30 10.33 19.05 11.67
N VAL A 31 11.08 18.08 11.16
CA VAL A 31 10.89 16.66 11.47
C VAL A 31 11.59 16.33 12.78
N THR A 32 10.87 15.69 13.69
CA THR A 32 11.41 15.25 14.98
C THR A 32 12.50 14.20 14.77
N ASP A 33 13.47 14.13 15.69
CA ASP A 33 14.58 13.18 15.54
C ASP A 33 14.09 11.73 15.56
N ARG A 34 13.03 11.43 16.30
CA ARG A 34 12.34 10.12 16.28
C ARG A 34 11.80 9.76 14.89
N ALA A 35 11.17 10.71 14.22
CA ALA A 35 10.68 10.52 12.85
C ALA A 35 11.84 10.32 11.86
N LYS A 36 12.97 11.00 12.04
CA LYS A 36 14.18 10.81 11.23
C LYS A 36 14.74 9.40 11.37
N ASP A 37 14.81 8.91 12.61
CA ASP A 37 15.30 7.55 12.90
C ASP A 37 14.41 6.48 12.24
N LEU A 38 13.09 6.63 12.34
CA LEU A 38 12.14 5.74 11.68
C LEU A 38 12.29 5.77 10.14
N LEU A 39 12.42 6.97 9.56
CA LEU A 39 12.65 7.13 8.12
C LEU A 39 13.96 6.47 7.69
N ALA A 40 15.02 6.54 8.50
CA ALA A 40 16.31 5.92 8.21
C ALA A 40 16.24 4.39 8.25
N GLY A 41 15.43 3.83 9.16
CA GLY A 41 15.15 2.40 9.22
C GLY A 41 14.33 1.90 8.03
N LEU A 42 13.38 2.69 7.54
CA LEU A 42 12.51 2.35 6.42
C LEU A 42 13.19 2.52 5.05
N LEU A 43 13.91 3.62 4.84
CA LEU A 43 14.60 3.95 3.58
C LEU A 43 16.00 3.35 3.49
N ARG A 44 16.27 2.30 4.28
CA ARG A 44 17.58 1.64 4.30
C ARG A 44 17.85 0.92 2.98
N VAL A 45 19.06 1.12 2.44
CA VAL A 45 19.55 0.52 1.19
C VAL A 45 19.60 -1.00 1.30
N ASP A 46 20.15 -1.50 2.41
CA ASP A 46 20.24 -2.93 2.68
C ASP A 46 18.87 -3.47 3.15
N PRO A 47 18.22 -4.35 2.37
CA PRO A 47 16.91 -4.90 2.73
C PRO A 47 16.97 -5.79 3.97
N ALA A 48 18.11 -6.42 4.28
CA ALA A 48 18.24 -7.26 5.48
C ALA A 48 18.26 -6.44 6.78
N ARG A 49 18.61 -5.15 6.69
CA ARG A 49 18.65 -4.20 7.81
C ARG A 49 17.45 -3.26 7.81
N ARG A 50 16.56 -3.37 6.82
CA ARG A 50 15.37 -2.55 6.69
C ARG A 50 14.37 -2.93 7.77
N PHE A 51 13.73 -1.94 8.37
CA PHE A 51 12.70 -2.19 9.38
C PHE A 51 11.54 -2.99 8.80
N THR A 52 11.19 -4.06 9.52
CA THR A 52 9.98 -4.81 9.24
C THR A 52 8.77 -4.06 9.77
N THR A 53 7.57 -4.47 9.36
CA THR A 53 6.33 -3.88 9.86
C THR A 53 6.18 -4.02 11.38
N MET A 54 6.81 -5.03 12.01
CA MET A 54 6.81 -5.18 13.46
C MET A 54 7.72 -4.16 14.13
N ASP A 55 8.92 -3.95 13.59
CA ASP A 55 9.88 -2.97 14.10
C ASP A 55 9.31 -1.54 14.05
N VAL A 56 8.64 -1.20 12.94
CA VAL A 56 7.97 0.10 12.77
C VAL A 56 6.89 0.35 13.82
N ARG A 57 6.13 -0.69 14.20
CA ARG A 57 5.05 -0.57 15.20
C ARG A 57 5.58 -0.46 16.62
N ALA A 58 6.77 -1.02 16.88
CA ALA A 58 7.45 -0.93 18.16
C ALA A 58 8.27 0.38 18.29
N ASP A 59 8.36 1.19 17.23
CA ASP A 59 9.11 2.44 17.27
C ASP A 59 8.37 3.48 18.14
N PRO A 60 9.08 4.16 19.06
CA PRO A 60 8.49 5.19 19.92
C PRO A 60 7.79 6.33 19.16
N TRP A 61 8.14 6.56 17.89
CA TRP A 61 7.42 7.52 17.04
C TRP A 61 5.94 7.16 16.88
N PHE A 62 5.59 5.88 16.93
CA PHE A 62 4.20 5.41 16.81
C PHE A 62 3.45 5.45 18.15
N GLU A 63 4.15 5.53 19.27
CA GLU A 63 3.57 5.55 20.62
C GLU A 63 3.20 6.97 21.10
N GLU A 64 3.55 8.02 20.33
CA GLU A 64 3.18 9.39 20.70
C GLU A 64 1.65 9.55 20.82
N PRO A 65 1.16 10.18 21.90
CA PRO A 65 -0.26 10.23 22.26
C PRO A 65 -1.16 10.97 21.24
N GLY A 66 -0.59 11.58 20.20
CA GLY A 66 -1.33 12.17 19.09
C GLY A 66 -1.67 11.20 17.93
N VAL A 67 -0.92 10.10 17.78
CA VAL A 67 -1.11 9.10 16.70
C VAL A 67 -1.97 7.93 17.18
N THR A 68 -1.80 7.52 18.44
CA THR A 68 -2.56 6.42 19.08
C THR A 68 -3.97 6.81 19.48
N ALA A 69 -4.26 8.09 19.70
CA ALA A 69 -5.63 8.57 19.95
C ALA A 69 -6.57 8.32 18.76
N MET A 70 -6.05 8.20 17.53
CA MET A 70 -6.84 7.77 16.37
C MET A 70 -6.93 6.23 16.24
N ALA A 71 -6.04 5.49 16.89
CA ALA A 71 -6.04 4.03 16.88
C ALA A 71 -6.93 3.41 17.98
N SER A 72 -7.22 4.15 19.06
CA SER A 72 -8.09 3.67 20.16
C SER A 72 -9.57 3.64 19.82
N ASP A 73 -10.03 4.39 18.82
CA ASP A 73 -11.42 4.32 18.30
C ASP A 73 -11.57 3.32 17.14
N ALA A 74 -10.47 2.78 16.62
CA ALA A 74 -10.50 1.64 15.74
C ALA A 74 -10.64 0.36 16.58
N ALA A 75 -11.83 0.19 17.18
CA ALA A 75 -12.41 -1.14 17.31
C ALA A 75 -12.10 -1.87 16.01
N SER A 76 -11.36 -2.99 16.12
CA SER A 76 -10.88 -3.80 15.00
C SER A 76 -11.82 -3.65 13.80
N PRO A 77 -11.35 -3.25 12.60
CA PRO A 77 -12.19 -3.50 11.44
C PRO A 77 -12.38 -5.00 11.47
N LYS A 78 -13.57 -5.43 11.89
CA LYS A 78 -14.04 -6.77 11.59
C LYS A 78 -13.96 -6.77 10.08
N VAL A 79 -12.90 -7.38 9.56
CA VAL A 79 -12.88 -7.87 8.19
C VAL A 79 -13.95 -8.94 8.23
N THR A 80 -15.20 -8.48 8.15
CA THR A 80 -16.35 -9.31 7.92
C THR A 80 -16.10 -9.80 6.52
N VAL A 81 -15.52 -10.99 6.43
CA VAL A 81 -15.67 -11.82 5.25
C VAL A 81 -17.15 -11.72 4.93
N ILE A 82 -17.47 -11.02 3.86
CA ILE A 82 -18.83 -10.94 3.36
C ILE A 82 -19.15 -12.39 3.05
N GLN A 83 -19.86 -13.07 3.95
CA GLN A 83 -20.31 -14.43 3.68
C GLN A 83 -21.19 -14.32 2.45
N ASP A 84 -20.70 -14.93 1.38
CA ASP A 84 -21.30 -15.00 0.04
C ASP A 84 -22.83 -15.12 0.13
N ALA A 85 -23.53 -13.98 0.02
CA ALA A 85 -24.98 -13.97 -0.16
C ALA A 85 -25.37 -14.36 -1.60
N MET A 86 -24.41 -14.50 -2.50
CA MET A 86 -24.58 -15.16 -3.79
C MET A 86 -23.21 -15.56 -4.31
N GLY A 87 -22.76 -16.77 -3.95
CA GLY A 87 -21.41 -17.24 -4.27
C GLY A 87 -21.01 -17.01 -5.73
N ILE A 88 -19.72 -16.76 -5.95
CA ILE A 88 -19.11 -16.43 -7.26
C ILE A 88 -19.56 -17.39 -8.39
N LYS A 89 -19.90 -18.65 -8.06
CA LYS A 89 -20.45 -19.63 -9.02
C LYS A 89 -21.84 -19.25 -9.57
N ALA A 90 -22.69 -18.58 -8.80
CA ALA A 90 -24.00 -18.10 -9.22
C ALA A 90 -23.88 -16.88 -10.16
N TRP A 91 -22.95 -15.95 -9.87
CA TRP A 91 -22.65 -14.80 -10.74
C TRP A 91 -22.09 -15.23 -12.10
N VAL A 92 -21.15 -16.19 -12.11
CA VAL A 92 -20.60 -16.76 -13.36
C VAL A 92 -21.68 -17.50 -14.17
N LYS A 93 -22.70 -18.07 -13.51
CA LYS A 93 -23.83 -18.73 -14.18
C LYS A 93 -24.86 -17.75 -14.75
N LEU A 94 -25.02 -16.58 -14.13
CA LEU A 94 -25.96 -15.53 -14.57
C LEU A 94 -25.41 -14.70 -15.75
N GLN A 95 -24.08 -14.63 -15.90
CA GLN A 95 -23.44 -13.94 -17.03
C GLN A 95 -23.33 -14.76 -18.33
N ARG A 96 -23.95 -15.94 -18.43
CA ARG A 96 -24.06 -16.64 -19.72
C ARG A 96 -25.12 -15.92 -20.57
N PRO A 97 -24.77 -15.35 -21.75
CA PRO A 97 -25.75 -14.72 -22.62
C PRO A 97 -26.80 -15.75 -23.01
N ARG A 98 -28.07 -15.38 -22.86
CA ARG A 98 -29.21 -16.18 -23.32
C ARG A 98 -29.24 -16.10 -24.85
N VAL A 99 -28.34 -16.81 -25.52
CA VAL A 99 -28.40 -17.02 -26.97
C VAL A 99 -29.60 -17.91 -27.21
N ARG A 100 -30.75 -17.27 -27.45
CA ARG A 100 -31.95 -17.92 -27.95
C ARG A 100 -31.61 -18.31 -29.38
N LEU A 101 -31.30 -19.59 -29.61
CA LEU A 101 -31.16 -20.19 -30.93
C LEU A 101 -32.44 -19.90 -31.72
N LEU A 102 -32.39 -18.94 -32.64
CA LEU A 102 -33.36 -18.82 -33.73
C LEU A 102 -33.05 -19.97 -34.71
N PRO A 103 -34.03 -20.79 -35.09
CA PRO A 103 -33.83 -21.88 -36.03
C PRO A 103 -33.81 -21.29 -37.44
N ASN A 104 -32.66 -20.73 -37.85
CA ASN A 104 -32.23 -20.54 -39.24
C ASN A 104 -31.19 -19.43 -39.30
N PHE A 105 -29.91 -19.75 -39.13
CA PHE A 105 -28.86 -18.98 -39.79
C PHE A 105 -27.82 -19.94 -40.34
N ARG A 106 -27.84 -20.02 -41.68
CA ARG A 106 -26.91 -20.78 -42.51
C ARG A 106 -25.49 -20.26 -42.32
N LYS A 107 -24.54 -21.20 -42.36
CA LYS A 107 -23.10 -21.01 -42.56
C LYS A 107 -22.79 -19.90 -43.58
N VAL A 108 -21.94 -18.96 -43.20
CA VAL A 108 -21.00 -18.29 -44.11
C VAL A 108 -19.72 -18.04 -43.31
N PHE A 109 -18.68 -18.77 -43.74
CA PHE A 109 -17.23 -18.66 -43.46
C PHE A 109 -16.73 -18.27 -42.07
#